data_AF-A0A7J2HYW7-F1
#
_entry.id   AF-A0A7J2HYW7-F1
#
_cell.length_a   1.000
_cell.length_b   1.000
_cell.length_c   1.000
_cell.angle_alpha   90.00
_cell.angle_beta   90.00
_cell.angle_gamma   90.00
#
_symmetry.space_group_name_H-M   'P 1'
#
loop_
_entity.id
_entity.type
_entity.pdbx_description
1 polymer ?
#
loop_
_entity_poly.entity_id
_entity_poly.type
_entity_poly.pdbx_seq_one_letter_code
_entity_poly.pdbx_strand_id
1 'polypeptide(L)'
;FYTKIAVSLIAGLIAGVIGISGIVGIAFFILTFFLSTALFLTLKRDTILNLGFYKIYREGIGSSFIAFLLTWSIATSLTLGQPTIYLATSSIGPHPICYSNGTPVPPSFRPLNSTFNAVYVVKLSENKTWKIMLGVYSEYEDKVILELPKCSVVYLKSNNTIGLSTTISLEELTQNRTRWGIKFAKEDSIIFAVYEGTRVRLEEGRTLTIELRGNASTYLVYMTLYPDHLQIETEFLKVEGNSLNLTGTPFSDTICFICLRDNQIYAFESHIYTYRTIGFEDEYLVLEKTP
;
A
#
# COMPACT_ATOMS: atom_id res chain seq x y z
N PHE A 1 39.05 24.23 12.71
CA PHE A 1 37.67 24.72 12.51
C PHE A 1 37.09 24.41 11.11
N TYR A 2 37.45 25.14 10.05
CA TYR A 2 36.77 25.08 8.73
C TYR A 2 36.69 23.69 8.07
N THR A 3 37.75 22.89 8.17
CA THR A 3 37.76 21.52 7.61
C THR A 3 36.66 20.63 8.19
N LYS A 4 36.36 20.77 9.49
CA LYS A 4 35.33 19.98 10.15
C LYS A 4 33.93 20.35 9.67
N ILE A 5 33.70 21.64 9.43
CA ILE A 5 32.44 22.14 8.86
C ILE A 5 32.28 21.62 7.43
N ALA A 6 33.33 21.71 6.60
CA ALA A 6 33.29 21.20 5.23
C ALA A 6 32.98 19.70 5.17
N VAL A 7 33.64 18.89 6.01
CA VAL A 7 33.36 17.44 6.10
C VAL A 7 31.93 17.19 6.56
N SER A 8 31.43 17.97 7.53
CA SER A 8 30.08 17.80 8.05
C SER A 8 28.99 18.18 7.05
N LEU A 9 29.23 19.20 6.21
CA LEU A 9 28.35 19.55 5.09
C LEU A 9 28.27 18.42 4.07
N ILE A 10 29.42 17.84 3.69
CA ILE A 10 29.47 16.72 2.73
C ILE A 10 28.77 15.50 3.32
N ALA A 11 29.03 15.19 4.59
CA ALA A 11 28.40 14.07 5.28
C ALA A 11 26.88 14.25 5.39
N GLY A 12 26.40 15.46 5.69
CA GLY A 12 24.96 15.76 5.75
C GLY A 12 24.28 15.57 4.40
N LEU A 13 24.91 16.06 3.32
CA LEU A 13 24.42 15.87 1.97
C LEU A 13 24.34 14.37 1.59
N ILE A 14 25.39 13.60 1.86
CA ILE A 14 25.41 12.15 1.61
C ILE A 14 24.30 11.44 2.41
N ALA A 15 24.15 11.79 3.69
CA ALA A 15 23.13 11.20 4.55
C ALA A 15 21.70 11.46 4.06
N GLY A 16 21.43 12.66 3.53
CA GLY A 16 20.12 12.99 2.97
C GLY A 16 19.86 12.37 1.61
N VAL A 17 20.88 12.26 0.76
CA VAL A 17 20.74 11.58 -0.55
C VAL A 17 20.43 10.08 -0.36
N ILE A 18 21.06 9.44 0.62
CA ILE A 18 20.83 8.02 0.93
C ILE A 18 19.51 7.79 1.68
N GLY A 19 18.92 8.82 2.30
CA GLY A 19 17.71 8.70 3.10
C GLY A 19 17.95 8.02 4.46
N ILE A 20 19.07 8.34 5.11
CA ILE A 20 19.41 7.77 6.43
C ILE A 20 18.37 8.24 7.47
N SER A 21 17.93 7.33 8.35
CA SER A 21 16.97 7.62 9.43
C SER A 21 17.59 8.44 10.59
N GLY A 22 16.76 9.08 11.39
CA GLY A 22 17.16 10.03 12.45
C GLY A 22 18.33 9.57 13.35
N ILE A 23 18.17 8.41 14.00
CA ILE A 23 19.15 7.86 14.95
C ILE A 23 20.46 7.50 14.22
N VAL A 24 20.36 6.88 13.05
CA VAL A 24 21.52 6.45 12.25
C VAL A 24 22.27 7.66 11.71
N GLY A 25 21.58 8.72 11.33
CA GLY A 25 22.20 9.96 10.85
C GLY A 25 23.00 10.68 11.94
N ILE A 26 22.49 10.71 13.19
CA ILE A 26 23.25 11.25 14.33
C ILE A 26 24.51 10.42 14.60
N ALA A 27 24.40 9.08 14.58
CA ALA A 27 25.56 8.20 14.75
C ALA A 27 26.60 8.40 13.62
N PHE A 28 26.14 8.57 12.38
CA PHE A 28 26.98 8.85 11.22
C PHE A 28 27.71 10.19 11.36
N PHE A 29 27.04 11.23 11.85
CA PHE A 29 27.69 12.51 12.15
C PHE A 29 28.82 12.34 13.19
N ILE A 30 28.53 11.67 14.31
CA ILE A 30 29.51 11.44 15.38
C ILE A 30 30.74 10.72 14.80
N LEU A 31 30.52 9.61 14.09
CA LEU A 31 31.60 8.84 13.47
C LEU A 31 32.45 9.70 12.54
N THR A 32 31.82 10.44 11.63
CA THR A 32 32.52 11.27 10.64
C THR A 32 33.28 12.42 11.30
N PHE A 33 32.71 13.03 12.35
CA PHE A 33 33.35 14.10 13.10
C PHE A 33 34.62 13.62 13.83
N PHE A 34 34.53 12.47 14.51
CA PHE A 34 35.67 11.87 15.19
C PHE A 34 36.74 11.39 14.18
N LEU A 35 36.32 10.74 13.09
CA LEU A 35 37.23 10.25 12.06
C LEU A 35 37.98 11.39 11.36
N SER A 36 37.27 12.45 10.97
CA SER A 36 37.89 13.62 10.32
C SER A 36 38.84 14.36 11.26
N THR A 37 38.50 14.44 12.54
CA THR A 37 39.40 15.02 13.56
C THR A 37 40.63 14.14 13.75
N ALA A 38 40.48 12.82 13.83
CA ALA A 38 41.61 11.88 13.93
C ALA A 38 42.53 11.96 12.71
N LEU A 39 41.98 11.96 11.49
CA LEU A 39 42.74 12.13 10.25
C LEU A 39 43.50 13.47 10.23
N PHE A 40 42.84 14.57 10.61
CA PHE A 40 43.49 15.87 10.71
C PHE A 40 44.68 15.86 11.70
N LEU A 41 44.51 15.19 12.84
CA LEU A 41 45.58 15.04 13.84
C LEU A 41 46.76 14.21 13.32
N THR A 42 46.50 13.15 12.54
CA THR A 42 47.57 12.36 11.91
C THR A 42 48.37 13.17 10.89
N LEU A 43 47.71 14.07 10.15
CA LEU A 43 48.33 14.88 9.09
C LEU A 43 49.07 16.11 9.62
N LYS A 44 48.64 16.68 10.76
CA LYS A 44 49.23 17.87 11.36
C LYS A 44 49.67 17.63 12.80
N ARG A 45 50.60 16.69 12.97
CA ARG A 45 51.10 16.23 14.27
C ARG A 45 51.63 17.36 15.17
N ASP A 46 52.26 18.37 14.58
CA ASP A 46 52.78 19.55 15.30
C ASP A 46 51.70 20.41 15.96
N THR A 47 50.46 20.32 15.45
CA THR A 47 49.31 21.09 15.97
C THR A 47 48.81 20.52 17.30
N ILE A 48 49.10 19.24 17.59
CA ILE A 48 48.75 18.56 18.85
C ILE A 48 49.52 19.16 20.03
N LEU A 49 50.81 19.44 19.82
CA LEU A 49 51.72 19.95 20.84
C LEU A 49 51.31 21.35 21.32
N ASN A 50 50.68 22.15 20.44
CA ASN A 50 50.36 23.55 20.73
C ASN A 50 48.93 23.79 21.26
N LEU A 51 47.96 22.92 20.96
CA LEU A 51 46.54 23.17 21.24
C LEU A 51 45.90 22.18 22.23
N GLY A 52 46.48 20.99 22.40
CA GLY A 52 45.95 19.93 23.25
C GLY A 52 44.73 19.21 22.66
N PHE A 53 44.61 17.91 22.95
CA PHE A 53 43.58 17.03 22.37
C PHE A 53 42.15 17.51 22.65
N TYR A 54 41.85 17.87 23.90
CA TYR A 54 40.50 18.26 24.30
C TYR A 54 39.99 19.49 23.55
N LYS A 55 40.84 20.50 23.38
CA LYS A 55 40.49 21.72 22.67
C LYS A 55 40.19 21.43 21.21
N ILE A 56 41.01 20.60 20.57
CA ILE A 56 40.83 20.21 19.16
C ILE A 56 39.51 19.46 18.98
N TYR A 57 39.13 18.52 19.85
CA TYR A 57 37.86 17.79 19.72
C TYR A 57 36.63 18.67 19.99
N ARG A 58 36.68 19.50 21.03
CA ARG A 58 35.57 20.39 21.40
C ARG A 58 35.35 21.51 20.37
N GLU A 59 36.42 21.99 19.74
CA GLU A 59 36.34 23.10 18.81
C GLU A 59 35.54 22.72 17.56
N GLY A 60 34.47 23.48 17.33
CA GLY A 60 33.63 23.39 16.14
C GLY A 60 32.63 22.23 16.14
N ILE A 61 32.43 21.51 17.24
CA ILE A 61 31.45 20.40 17.28
C ILE A 61 30.01 20.90 17.04
N GLY A 62 29.60 21.98 17.71
CA GLY A 62 28.26 22.55 17.56
C GLY A 62 28.00 23.14 16.17
N SER A 63 28.95 23.90 15.63
CA SER A 63 28.82 24.46 14.27
C SER A 63 28.84 23.38 13.18
N SER A 64 29.66 22.35 13.36
CA SER A 64 29.70 21.19 12.46
C SER A 64 28.39 20.41 12.50
N PHE A 65 27.80 20.25 13.68
CA PHE A 65 26.51 19.57 13.85
C PHE A 65 25.37 20.35 13.18
N ILE A 66 25.31 21.66 13.35
CA ILE A 66 24.31 22.50 12.68
C ILE A 66 24.48 22.44 11.15
N ALA A 67 25.72 22.49 10.65
CA ALA A 67 26.01 22.39 9.22
C ALA A 67 25.57 21.03 8.64
N PHE A 68 25.82 19.94 9.37
CA PHE A 68 25.34 18.60 9.02
C PHE A 68 23.81 18.55 8.96
N LEU A 69 23.12 19.01 10.00
CA LEU A 69 21.65 19.00 10.05
C LEU A 69 21.05 19.81 8.90
N LEU A 70 21.60 20.98 8.59
CA LEU A 70 21.07 21.86 7.56
C LEU A 70 21.18 21.22 6.17
N THR A 71 22.34 20.65 5.84
CA THR A 71 22.54 19.97 4.54
C THR A 71 21.78 18.66 4.44
N TRP A 72 21.68 17.92 5.54
CA TRP A 72 20.87 16.71 5.61
C TRP A 72 19.41 17.01 5.34
N SER A 73 18.81 17.98 6.03
CA SER A 73 17.41 18.36 5.81
C SER A 73 17.13 18.83 4.39
N ILE A 74 18.02 19.63 3.80
CA ILE A 74 17.88 20.08 2.40
C ILE A 74 17.94 18.88 1.45
N ALA A 75 18.93 18.00 1.60
CA ALA A 75 19.10 16.86 0.72
C ALA A 75 17.90 15.89 0.82
N THR A 76 17.48 15.55 2.04
CA THR A 76 16.29 14.72 2.30
C THR A 76 15.03 15.33 1.67
N SER A 77 14.83 16.65 1.80
CA SER A 77 13.66 17.30 1.21
C SER A 77 13.67 17.28 -0.33
N LEU A 78 14.86 17.35 -0.94
CA LEU A 78 14.99 17.28 -2.39
C LEU A 78 14.86 15.86 -2.94
N THR A 79 15.31 14.85 -2.19
CA THR A 79 15.28 13.44 -2.63
C THR A 79 13.98 12.72 -2.30
N LEU A 80 13.38 13.02 -1.14
CA LEU A 80 12.19 12.33 -0.62
C LEU A 80 10.94 13.22 -0.62
N GLY A 81 11.07 14.53 -0.82
CA GLY A 81 9.97 15.49 -0.66
C GLY A 81 9.20 15.86 -1.92
N GLN A 82 9.28 15.08 -3.01
CA GLN A 82 8.42 15.32 -4.17
C GLN A 82 7.17 14.44 -4.09
N PRO A 83 5.96 15.04 -4.04
CA PRO A 83 4.75 14.26 -4.11
C PRO A 83 4.71 13.51 -5.45
N THR A 84 4.55 12.19 -5.40
CA THR A 84 4.50 11.40 -6.63
C THR A 84 3.11 11.53 -7.24
N ILE A 85 3.04 12.16 -8.41
CA ILE A 85 1.79 12.36 -9.13
C ILE A 85 1.61 11.22 -10.12
N TYR A 86 0.53 10.48 -9.93
CA TYR A 86 0.02 9.50 -10.86
C TYR A 86 -1.16 10.05 -11.64
N LEU A 87 -1.27 9.61 -12.88
CA LEU A 87 -2.28 10.05 -13.82
C LEU A 87 -3.20 8.88 -14.14
N ALA A 88 -4.48 9.17 -14.37
CA ALA A 88 -5.40 8.24 -14.97
C ALA A 88 -6.25 8.95 -16.03
N THR A 89 -6.63 8.21 -17.08
CA THR A 89 -7.52 8.75 -18.10
C THR A 89 -8.92 9.04 -17.52
N SER A 90 -9.58 10.03 -18.09
CA SER A 90 -10.96 10.41 -17.78
C SER A 90 -12.00 9.67 -18.62
N SER A 91 -11.58 8.80 -19.55
CA SER A 91 -12.48 7.95 -20.34
C SER A 91 -13.20 6.95 -19.46
N ILE A 92 -14.47 6.67 -19.77
CA ILE A 92 -15.28 5.68 -19.05
C ILE A 92 -14.68 4.28 -19.24
N GLY A 93 -14.56 3.52 -18.14
CA GLY A 93 -14.09 2.15 -18.14
C GLY A 93 -12.87 1.90 -17.24
N PRO A 94 -12.32 0.67 -17.30
CA PRO A 94 -11.14 0.26 -16.53
C PRO A 94 -9.87 0.77 -17.20
N HIS A 95 -8.95 1.32 -16.40
CA HIS A 95 -7.68 1.85 -16.85
C HIS A 95 -6.58 1.60 -15.81
N PRO A 96 -5.36 1.24 -16.23
CA PRO A 96 -4.22 1.24 -15.33
C PRO A 96 -3.88 2.68 -14.94
N ILE A 97 -3.29 2.83 -13.76
CA ILE A 97 -2.69 4.08 -13.34
C ILE A 97 -1.38 4.28 -14.11
N CYS A 98 -1.09 5.52 -14.51
CA CYS A 98 0.11 5.88 -15.23
C CYS A 98 1.01 6.81 -14.41
N TYR A 99 2.31 6.76 -14.67
CA TYR A 99 3.24 7.80 -14.24
C TYR A 99 2.96 9.12 -15.00
N SER A 100 3.55 10.22 -14.52
CA SER A 100 3.42 11.56 -15.13
C SER A 100 3.88 11.64 -16.59
N ASN A 101 4.70 10.70 -17.04
CA ASN A 101 5.15 10.56 -18.44
C ASN A 101 4.14 9.80 -19.33
N GLY A 102 2.99 9.38 -18.79
CA GLY A 102 1.95 8.61 -19.50
C GLY A 102 2.18 7.10 -19.55
N THR A 103 3.30 6.58 -19.05
CA THR A 103 3.56 5.14 -19.04
C THR A 103 2.75 4.45 -17.94
N PRO A 104 2.09 3.31 -18.23
CA PRO A 104 1.33 2.57 -17.22
C PRO A 104 2.28 2.01 -16.16
N VAL A 105 1.83 2.07 -14.92
CA VAL A 105 2.53 1.51 -13.78
C VAL A 105 2.50 -0.02 -13.87
N PRO A 106 3.64 -0.73 -13.71
CA PRO A 106 3.67 -2.19 -13.83
C PRO A 106 2.66 -2.89 -12.90
N PRO A 107 2.08 -4.04 -13.30
CA PRO A 107 1.09 -4.73 -12.47
C PRO A 107 1.62 -5.22 -11.11
N SER A 108 2.93 -5.47 -11.01
CA SER A 108 3.60 -5.85 -9.76
C SER A 108 3.77 -4.67 -8.80
N PHE A 109 3.64 -3.43 -9.28
CA PHE A 109 3.76 -2.22 -8.48
C PHE A 109 2.37 -1.68 -8.15
N ARG A 110 2.13 -1.40 -6.86
CA ARG A 110 0.88 -0.84 -6.36
C ARG A 110 1.14 0.58 -5.87
N PRO A 111 0.92 1.61 -6.69
CA PRO A 111 0.93 2.99 -6.22
C PRO A 111 -0.25 3.25 -5.28
N LEU A 112 -0.36 4.46 -4.73
CA LEU A 112 -1.44 4.87 -3.83
C LEU A 112 -1.43 4.10 -2.51
N ASN A 113 -0.49 4.46 -1.64
CA ASN A 113 -0.29 3.84 -0.32
C ASN A 113 -0.13 2.31 -0.41
N SER A 114 0.66 1.85 -1.39
CA SER A 114 0.95 0.43 -1.63
C SER A 114 -0.28 -0.45 -1.96
N THR A 115 -1.39 0.15 -2.38
CA THR A 115 -2.68 -0.54 -2.39
C THR A 115 -3.29 -0.74 -3.78
N PHE A 116 -3.22 0.25 -4.68
CA PHE A 116 -4.03 0.25 -5.91
C PHE A 116 -3.22 0.63 -7.15
N ASN A 117 -3.36 -0.13 -8.25
CA ASN A 117 -2.69 0.18 -9.52
C ASN A 117 -3.64 0.38 -10.70
N ALA A 118 -4.96 0.36 -10.47
CA ALA A 118 -5.96 0.59 -11.48
C ALA A 118 -7.12 1.47 -10.98
N VAL A 119 -7.83 2.06 -11.93
CA VAL A 119 -9.06 2.81 -11.69
C VAL A 119 -10.15 2.42 -12.68
N TYR A 120 -11.40 2.47 -12.22
CA TYR A 120 -12.58 2.36 -13.09
C TYR A 120 -13.33 3.69 -13.07
N VAL A 121 -13.43 4.34 -14.22
CA VAL A 121 -14.17 5.60 -14.35
C VAL A 121 -15.62 5.30 -14.70
N VAL A 122 -16.53 5.63 -13.78
CA VAL A 122 -17.98 5.33 -13.91
C VAL A 122 -18.68 6.41 -14.73
N LYS A 123 -18.51 7.69 -14.37
CA LYS A 123 -19.19 8.81 -15.01
C LYS A 123 -18.51 10.14 -14.66
N LEU A 124 -18.57 11.10 -15.59
CA LEU A 124 -18.31 12.52 -15.34
C LEU A 124 -19.54 13.17 -14.69
N SER A 125 -19.36 13.73 -13.49
CA SER A 125 -20.35 14.59 -12.82
C SER A 125 -20.40 15.97 -13.48
N GLU A 126 -21.55 16.63 -13.41
CA GLU A 126 -21.79 17.96 -14.01
C GLU A 126 -20.78 19.03 -13.56
N ASN A 127 -20.24 18.89 -12.34
CA ASN A 127 -19.24 19.78 -11.76
C ASN A 127 -17.79 19.46 -12.13
N LYS A 128 -17.54 18.70 -13.22
CA LYS A 128 -16.19 18.23 -13.62
C LYS A 128 -15.49 17.40 -12.53
N THR A 129 -16.25 16.71 -11.71
CA THR A 129 -15.74 15.69 -10.79
C THR A 129 -16.03 14.31 -11.38
N TRP A 130 -15.13 13.36 -11.19
CA TRP A 130 -15.33 12.01 -11.70
C TRP A 130 -15.75 11.10 -10.57
N LYS A 131 -16.68 10.19 -10.88
CA LYS A 131 -16.96 9.04 -10.02
C LYS A 131 -16.05 7.90 -10.45
N ILE A 132 -15.13 7.52 -9.58
CA ILE A 132 -14.17 6.45 -9.83
C ILE A 132 -14.22 5.38 -8.74
N MET A 133 -13.86 4.16 -9.12
CA MET A 133 -13.55 3.08 -8.20
C MET A 133 -12.07 2.76 -8.31
N LEU A 134 -11.41 2.48 -7.19
CA LEU A 134 -10.02 2.06 -7.18
C LEU A 134 -9.94 0.54 -7.27
N GLY A 135 -8.85 0.05 -7.81
CA GLY A 135 -8.69 -1.36 -8.03
C GLY A 135 -7.26 -1.78 -8.27
N VAL A 136 -7.16 -3.07 -8.56
CA VAL A 136 -5.90 -3.70 -8.93
C VAL A 136 -6.05 -4.40 -10.27
N TYR A 137 -4.96 -4.47 -11.02
CA TYR A 137 -4.90 -5.19 -12.27
C TYR A 137 -3.64 -6.05 -12.40
N SER A 138 -3.73 -7.08 -13.23
CA SER A 138 -2.63 -7.99 -13.57
C SER A 138 -2.76 -8.47 -15.01
N GLU A 139 -1.63 -8.94 -15.56
CA GLU A 139 -1.62 -9.68 -16.81
C GLU A 139 -2.35 -11.02 -16.67
N TYR A 140 -2.83 -11.52 -17.81
CA TYR A 140 -3.69 -12.69 -17.89
C TYR A 140 -2.90 -14.01 -17.93
N GLU A 141 -2.53 -14.49 -16.75
CA GLU A 141 -1.84 -15.78 -16.55
C GLU A 141 -2.82 -16.93 -16.24
N ASP A 142 -2.30 -18.16 -16.13
CA ASP A 142 -3.11 -19.36 -15.87
C ASP A 142 -3.86 -19.29 -14.53
N LYS A 143 -3.20 -18.73 -13.51
CA LYS A 143 -3.76 -18.42 -12.21
C LYS A 143 -3.29 -17.02 -11.80
N VAL A 144 -4.22 -16.11 -11.57
CA VAL A 144 -3.92 -14.75 -11.13
C VAL A 144 -4.54 -14.51 -9.76
N ILE A 145 -3.77 -13.91 -8.86
CA ILE A 145 -4.24 -13.49 -7.54
C ILE A 145 -4.16 -11.97 -7.47
N LEU A 146 -5.31 -11.33 -7.36
CA LEU A 146 -5.44 -9.89 -7.19
C LEU A 146 -5.84 -9.60 -5.74
N GLU A 147 -5.02 -8.86 -5.02
CA GLU A 147 -5.31 -8.51 -3.62
C GLU A 147 -5.89 -7.10 -3.54
N LEU A 148 -7.11 -7.00 -3.03
CA LEU A 148 -7.74 -5.75 -2.62
C LEU A 148 -7.69 -5.64 -1.08
N PRO A 149 -7.85 -4.44 -0.49
CA PRO A 149 -7.80 -4.24 0.96
C PRO A 149 -8.72 -5.15 1.78
N LYS A 150 -9.82 -5.57 1.16
CA LYS A 150 -10.88 -6.30 1.85
C LYS A 150 -11.11 -7.73 1.34
N CYS A 151 -10.47 -8.12 0.24
CA CYS A 151 -10.72 -9.38 -0.44
C CYS A 151 -9.57 -9.69 -1.39
N SER A 152 -9.22 -10.95 -1.53
CA SER A 152 -8.40 -11.45 -2.64
C SER A 152 -9.31 -12.06 -3.69
N VAL A 153 -8.98 -11.84 -4.97
CA VAL A 153 -9.66 -12.40 -6.13
C VAL A 153 -8.72 -13.40 -6.77
N VAL A 154 -9.15 -14.65 -6.86
CA VAL A 154 -8.41 -15.72 -7.52
C VAL A 154 -9.06 -16.00 -8.86
N TYR A 155 -8.35 -15.69 -9.93
CA TYR A 155 -8.80 -15.97 -11.28
C TYR A 155 -8.11 -17.24 -11.83
N LEU A 156 -8.89 -18.12 -12.43
CA LEU A 156 -8.43 -19.33 -13.10
C LEU A 156 -8.81 -19.30 -14.58
N LYS A 157 -7.79 -19.25 -15.45
CA LYS A 157 -7.94 -19.13 -16.90
C LYS A 157 -8.51 -20.38 -17.56
N SER A 158 -8.16 -21.56 -17.04
CA SER A 158 -8.60 -22.85 -17.58
C SER A 158 -10.11 -22.97 -17.73
N ASN A 159 -10.85 -22.44 -16.76
CA ASN A 159 -12.31 -22.53 -16.70
C ASN A 159 -13.00 -21.16 -16.79
N ASN A 160 -12.23 -20.08 -16.93
CA ASN A 160 -12.70 -18.70 -16.85
C ASN A 160 -13.56 -18.43 -15.61
N THR A 161 -13.01 -18.79 -14.44
CA THR A 161 -13.71 -18.70 -13.16
C THR A 161 -12.99 -17.81 -12.17
N ILE A 162 -13.76 -17.20 -11.26
CA ILE A 162 -13.29 -16.33 -10.21
C ILE A 162 -13.71 -16.88 -8.84
N GLY A 163 -12.76 -17.06 -7.95
CA GLY A 163 -12.99 -17.28 -6.52
C GLY A 163 -12.69 -16.01 -5.75
N LEU A 164 -13.46 -15.73 -4.70
CA LEU A 164 -13.17 -14.68 -3.74
C LEU A 164 -12.66 -15.32 -2.45
N SER A 165 -11.66 -14.71 -1.81
CA SER A 165 -11.09 -15.19 -0.56
C SER A 165 -10.80 -14.02 0.37
N THR A 166 -11.05 -14.18 1.66
CA THR A 166 -10.69 -13.20 2.68
C THR A 166 -10.28 -13.91 3.96
N THR A 167 -9.32 -13.31 4.66
CA THR A 167 -8.82 -13.81 5.93
C THR A 167 -9.14 -12.81 7.03
N ILE A 168 -9.57 -13.31 8.19
CA ILE A 168 -9.81 -12.49 9.39
C ILE A 168 -8.96 -13.04 10.53
N SER A 169 -8.10 -12.21 11.11
CA SER A 169 -7.32 -12.60 12.29
C SER A 169 -8.24 -12.85 13.49
N LEU A 170 -7.96 -13.88 14.30
CA LEU A 170 -8.78 -14.17 15.49
C LEU A 170 -8.73 -13.07 16.55
N GLU A 171 -7.70 -12.22 16.53
CA GLU A 171 -7.62 -11.04 17.39
C GLU A 171 -8.69 -10.01 17.03
N GLU A 172 -8.94 -9.83 15.73
CA GLU A 172 -9.93 -8.87 15.22
C GLU A 172 -11.38 -9.32 15.49
N LEU A 173 -11.62 -10.62 15.64
CA LEU A 173 -12.94 -11.19 15.91
C LEU A 173 -13.51 -10.78 17.28
N THR A 174 -12.68 -10.23 18.17
CA THR A 174 -13.13 -9.67 19.45
C THR A 174 -14.02 -8.43 19.29
N GLN A 175 -13.96 -7.74 18.14
CA GLN A 175 -14.66 -6.48 17.89
C GLN A 175 -15.97 -6.62 17.13
N ASN A 176 -16.56 -7.83 17.02
CA ASN A 176 -17.71 -8.12 16.17
C ASN A 176 -17.48 -7.65 14.72
N ARG A 177 -16.83 -8.50 13.91
CA ARG A 177 -16.58 -8.19 12.50
C ARG A 177 -17.73 -8.68 11.63
N THR A 178 -17.97 -7.97 10.54
CA THR A 178 -18.91 -8.38 9.49
C THR A 178 -18.16 -8.52 8.18
N ARG A 179 -18.46 -9.59 7.44
CA ARG A 179 -17.95 -9.80 6.09
C ARG A 179 -18.97 -10.53 5.25
N TRP A 180 -19.28 -9.98 4.08
CA TRP A 180 -20.24 -10.57 3.14
C TRP A 180 -21.62 -10.85 3.76
N GLY A 181 -22.05 -9.98 4.67
CA GLY A 181 -23.28 -10.16 5.45
C GLY A 181 -23.21 -11.18 6.59
N ILE A 182 -22.07 -11.84 6.80
CA ILE A 182 -21.82 -12.77 7.91
C ILE A 182 -21.20 -11.99 9.07
N LYS A 183 -21.82 -12.07 10.25
CA LYS A 183 -21.26 -11.53 11.49
C LYS A 183 -20.50 -12.61 12.23
N PHE A 184 -19.30 -12.28 12.68
CA PHE A 184 -18.47 -13.17 13.49
C PHE A 184 -18.37 -12.64 14.92
N ALA A 185 -18.59 -13.53 15.89
CA ALA A 185 -18.53 -13.22 17.30
C ALA A 185 -17.69 -14.26 18.05
N LYS A 186 -16.87 -13.79 18.98
CA LYS A 186 -16.07 -14.64 19.88
C LYS A 186 -16.63 -14.54 21.30
N GLU A 187 -17.03 -15.67 21.87
CA GLU A 187 -17.57 -15.80 23.23
C GLU A 187 -16.81 -16.92 23.95
N ASP A 188 -16.14 -16.61 25.06
CA ASP A 188 -15.43 -17.60 25.91
C ASP A 188 -14.55 -18.59 25.12
N SER A 189 -13.85 -18.08 24.10
CA SER A 189 -12.98 -18.83 23.16
C SER A 189 -13.69 -19.64 22.08
N ILE A 190 -15.03 -19.60 22.01
CA ILE A 190 -15.81 -20.17 20.92
C ILE A 190 -16.10 -19.10 19.88
N ILE A 191 -15.91 -19.45 18.61
CA ILE A 191 -16.20 -18.55 17.49
C ILE A 191 -17.51 -18.98 16.85
N PHE A 192 -18.40 -18.00 16.65
CA PHE A 192 -19.69 -18.18 16.02
C PHE A 192 -19.76 -17.37 14.72
N ALA A 193 -20.32 -17.98 13.68
CA ALA A 193 -20.78 -17.30 12.49
C ALA A 193 -22.29 -17.09 12.58
N VAL A 194 -22.75 -15.86 12.35
CA VAL A 194 -24.16 -15.47 12.36
C VAL A 194 -24.52 -14.89 10.99
N TYR A 195 -25.44 -15.54 10.28
CA TYR A 195 -25.88 -15.15 8.94
C TYR A 195 -27.36 -15.51 8.77
N GLU A 196 -28.13 -14.65 8.11
CA GLU A 196 -29.56 -14.88 7.81
C GLU A 196 -30.41 -15.37 9.02
N GLY A 197 -30.10 -14.89 10.23
CA GLY A 197 -30.78 -15.31 11.47
C GLY A 197 -30.33 -16.65 12.06
N THR A 198 -29.45 -17.37 11.37
CA THR A 198 -28.82 -18.61 11.83
C THR A 198 -27.53 -18.31 12.59
N ARG A 199 -27.28 -19.01 13.70
CA ARG A 199 -26.04 -18.94 14.48
C ARG A 199 -25.40 -20.33 14.51
N VAL A 200 -24.18 -20.45 14.02
CA VAL A 200 -23.43 -21.71 13.95
C VAL A 200 -22.09 -21.56 14.63
N ARG A 201 -21.71 -22.56 15.42
CA ARG A 201 -20.37 -22.67 16.01
C ARG A 201 -19.38 -23.11 14.93
N LEU A 202 -18.27 -22.40 14.80
CA LEU A 202 -17.14 -22.83 13.98
C LEU A 202 -16.25 -23.79 14.77
N GLU A 203 -15.87 -24.89 14.15
CA GLU A 203 -14.96 -25.87 14.72
C GLU A 203 -13.63 -25.83 13.96
N GLU A 204 -12.52 -25.81 14.70
CA GLU A 204 -11.19 -25.74 14.12
C GLU A 204 -10.93 -26.93 13.18
N GLY A 205 -10.35 -26.67 12.01
CA GLY A 205 -10.06 -27.67 10.99
C GLY A 205 -11.29 -28.23 10.26
N ARG A 206 -12.51 -27.79 10.59
CA ARG A 206 -13.72 -28.13 9.83
C ARG A 206 -14.15 -26.96 8.96
N THR A 207 -14.50 -27.27 7.72
CA THR A 207 -15.07 -26.30 6.79
C THR A 207 -16.59 -26.29 6.94
N LEU A 208 -17.13 -25.15 7.34
CA LEU A 208 -18.57 -24.89 7.28
C LEU A 208 -18.91 -24.37 5.89
N THR A 209 -19.85 -25.03 5.20
CA THR A 209 -20.40 -24.55 3.93
C THR A 209 -21.74 -23.88 4.20
N ILE A 210 -21.93 -22.67 3.67
CA ILE A 210 -23.18 -21.93 3.77
C ILE A 210 -23.60 -21.44 2.39
N GLU A 211 -24.90 -21.21 2.25
CA GLU A 211 -25.50 -20.59 1.08
C GLU A 211 -25.90 -19.16 1.44
N LEU A 212 -25.39 -18.18 0.69
CA LEU A 212 -25.84 -16.79 0.79
C LEU A 212 -26.70 -16.45 -0.41
N ARG A 213 -27.86 -15.84 -0.16
CA ARG A 213 -28.77 -15.43 -1.22
C ARG A 213 -28.43 -14.02 -1.71
N GLY A 214 -28.16 -13.88 -3.00
CA GLY A 214 -28.16 -12.59 -3.68
C GLY A 214 -29.48 -12.35 -4.42
N ASN A 215 -29.57 -11.21 -5.11
CA ASN A 215 -30.80 -10.80 -5.81
C ASN A 215 -31.25 -11.77 -6.91
N ALA A 216 -30.31 -12.50 -7.55
CA ALA A 216 -30.60 -13.36 -8.70
C ALA A 216 -29.98 -14.77 -8.60
N SER A 217 -29.11 -15.02 -7.61
CA SER A 217 -28.34 -16.26 -7.49
C SER A 217 -28.07 -16.61 -6.02
N THR A 218 -27.82 -17.89 -5.77
CA THR A 218 -27.25 -18.39 -4.52
C THR A 218 -25.74 -18.51 -4.67
N TYR A 219 -25.00 -18.16 -3.63
CA TYR A 219 -23.54 -18.23 -3.60
C TYR A 219 -23.10 -19.16 -2.48
N LEU A 220 -22.29 -20.17 -2.80
CA LEU A 220 -21.66 -21.00 -1.79
C LEU A 220 -20.43 -20.31 -1.19
N VAL A 221 -20.39 -20.30 0.14
CA VAL A 221 -19.28 -19.77 0.94
C VAL A 221 -18.76 -20.86 1.86
N TYR A 222 -17.45 -21.04 1.85
CA TYR A 222 -16.71 -21.98 2.67
C TYR A 222 -15.95 -21.21 3.75
N MET A 223 -16.18 -21.55 5.01
CA MET A 223 -15.48 -20.98 6.16
C MET A 223 -14.67 -22.05 6.84
N THR A 224 -13.35 -21.83 6.93
CA THR A 224 -12.44 -22.75 7.62
C THR A 224 -11.72 -22.01 8.74
N LEU A 225 -11.89 -22.49 9.97
CA LEU A 225 -11.22 -21.94 11.14
C LEU A 225 -9.86 -22.61 11.33
N TYR A 226 -8.81 -21.79 11.35
CA TYR A 226 -7.43 -22.17 11.66
C TYR A 226 -7.05 -21.65 13.06
N PRO A 227 -5.92 -22.11 13.64
CA PRO A 227 -5.49 -21.69 14.98
C PRO A 227 -5.32 -20.18 15.18
N ASP A 228 -4.97 -19.45 14.12
CA ASP A 228 -4.58 -18.04 14.13
C ASP A 228 -5.50 -17.14 13.29
N HIS A 229 -6.28 -17.71 12.36
CA HIS A 229 -7.17 -16.96 11.49
C HIS A 229 -8.42 -17.74 11.05
N LEU A 230 -9.41 -17.00 10.56
CA LEU A 230 -10.56 -17.53 9.85
C LEU A 230 -10.39 -17.24 8.35
N GLN A 231 -10.38 -18.29 7.54
CA GLN A 231 -10.38 -18.18 6.07
C GLN A 231 -11.81 -18.33 5.56
N ILE A 232 -12.22 -17.43 4.67
CA ILE A 232 -13.55 -17.41 4.06
C ILE A 232 -13.37 -17.36 2.55
N GLU A 233 -13.94 -18.31 1.84
CA GLU A 233 -13.79 -18.45 0.39
C GLU A 233 -15.15 -18.66 -0.27
N THR A 234 -15.27 -18.28 -1.54
CA THR A 234 -16.46 -18.59 -2.33
C THR A 234 -16.20 -19.80 -3.21
N GLU A 235 -17.28 -20.43 -3.67
CA GLU A 235 -17.18 -21.21 -4.90
C GLU A 235 -16.68 -20.35 -6.07
N PHE A 236 -16.09 -21.03 -7.04
CA PHE A 236 -15.62 -20.39 -8.26
C PHE A 236 -16.79 -20.00 -9.15
N LEU A 237 -17.00 -18.70 -9.29
CA LEU A 237 -18.04 -18.11 -10.13
C LEU A 237 -17.56 -18.07 -11.57
N LYS A 238 -18.39 -18.53 -12.50
CA LYS A 238 -18.10 -18.45 -13.93
C LYS A 238 -18.22 -17.00 -14.41
N VAL A 239 -17.24 -16.55 -15.19
CA VAL A 239 -17.29 -15.24 -15.84
C VAL A 239 -18.00 -15.42 -17.19
N GLU A 240 -19.20 -14.85 -17.29
CA GLU A 240 -19.94 -14.82 -18.56
C GLU A 240 -19.47 -13.60 -19.38
N GLY A 241 -18.79 -13.87 -20.50
CA GLY A 241 -18.17 -12.83 -21.31
C GLY A 241 -16.91 -12.27 -20.68
N ASN A 242 -16.81 -10.94 -20.60
CA ASN A 242 -15.59 -10.22 -20.19
C ASN A 242 -15.72 -9.51 -18.85
N SER A 243 -16.79 -9.72 -18.09
CA SER A 243 -16.97 -9.05 -16.81
C SER A 243 -17.88 -9.81 -15.86
N LEU A 244 -17.62 -9.65 -14.57
CA LEU A 244 -18.47 -10.12 -13.48
C LEU A 244 -18.87 -8.93 -12.63
N ASN A 245 -20.17 -8.62 -12.61
CA ASN A 245 -20.73 -7.58 -11.74
C ASN A 245 -21.19 -8.22 -10.42
N LEU A 246 -20.61 -7.77 -9.33
CA LEU A 246 -20.89 -8.23 -7.97
C LEU A 246 -21.75 -7.23 -7.18
N THR A 247 -22.24 -6.17 -7.83
CA THR A 247 -23.16 -5.20 -7.23
C THR A 247 -24.48 -5.88 -6.87
N GLY A 248 -24.95 -5.68 -5.63
CA GLY A 248 -26.18 -6.32 -5.13
C GLY A 248 -26.03 -7.81 -4.77
N THR A 249 -24.80 -8.33 -4.77
CA THR A 249 -24.46 -9.64 -4.20
C THR A 249 -24.04 -9.48 -2.73
N PRO A 250 -23.97 -10.58 -1.95
CA PRO A 250 -23.44 -10.53 -0.58
C PRO A 250 -22.03 -9.92 -0.49
N PHE A 251 -21.23 -9.97 -1.57
CA PHE A 251 -19.85 -9.49 -1.62
C PHE A 251 -19.71 -7.99 -1.94
N SER A 252 -20.83 -7.33 -2.24
CA SER A 252 -20.87 -5.94 -2.75
C SER A 252 -20.29 -4.89 -1.81
N ASP A 253 -20.09 -5.22 -0.53
CA ASP A 253 -19.41 -4.39 0.46
C ASP A 253 -17.89 -4.39 0.31
N THR A 254 -17.33 -5.41 -0.36
CA THR A 254 -15.89 -5.61 -0.54
C THR A 254 -15.43 -5.38 -1.98
N ILE A 255 -16.18 -5.90 -2.94
CA ILE A 255 -15.84 -5.89 -4.36
C ILE A 255 -17.11 -5.65 -5.18
N CYS A 256 -17.03 -4.78 -6.18
CA CYS A 256 -18.20 -4.47 -7.00
C CYS A 256 -18.09 -5.01 -8.42
N PHE A 257 -16.89 -5.03 -8.99
CA PHE A 257 -16.74 -5.28 -10.41
C PHE A 257 -15.39 -5.92 -10.73
N ILE A 258 -15.43 -6.93 -11.59
CA ILE A 258 -14.24 -7.57 -12.15
C ILE A 258 -14.41 -7.58 -13.66
N CYS A 259 -13.36 -7.25 -14.40
CA CYS A 259 -13.39 -7.32 -15.85
C CYS A 259 -12.08 -7.80 -16.47
N LEU A 260 -12.23 -8.38 -17.64
CA LEU A 260 -11.18 -8.88 -18.52
C LEU A 260 -11.12 -7.95 -19.72
N ARG A 261 -10.01 -7.25 -19.89
CA ARG A 261 -9.83 -6.30 -20.99
C ARG A 261 -8.38 -6.25 -21.41
N ASP A 262 -8.13 -6.19 -22.72
CA ASP A 262 -6.79 -5.98 -23.28
C ASP A 262 -5.72 -6.95 -22.72
N ASN A 263 -6.09 -8.24 -22.58
CA ASN A 263 -5.26 -9.31 -21.99
C ASN A 263 -4.83 -9.05 -20.53
N GLN A 264 -5.64 -8.30 -19.79
CA GLN A 264 -5.47 -8.00 -18.38
C GLN A 264 -6.76 -8.29 -17.62
N ILE A 265 -6.62 -8.63 -16.35
CA ILE A 265 -7.74 -8.75 -15.41
C ILE A 265 -7.69 -7.60 -14.43
N TYR A 266 -8.85 -7.01 -14.17
CA TYR A 266 -9.04 -5.89 -13.27
C TYR A 266 -10.06 -6.26 -12.20
N ALA A 267 -9.80 -5.90 -10.95
CA ALA A 267 -10.74 -6.02 -9.85
C ALA A 267 -10.87 -4.69 -9.12
N PHE A 268 -12.11 -4.24 -8.89
CA PHE A 268 -12.40 -2.93 -8.32
C PHE A 268 -13.18 -3.05 -7.01
N GLU A 269 -12.75 -2.28 -6.01
CA GLU A 269 -13.43 -2.23 -4.73
C GLU A 269 -14.79 -1.55 -4.83
N SER A 270 -15.63 -1.76 -3.81
CA SER A 270 -16.99 -1.24 -3.78
C SER A 270 -17.09 0.28 -3.57
N HIS A 271 -16.03 0.90 -3.02
CA HIS A 271 -16.05 2.31 -2.67
C HIS A 271 -15.98 3.20 -3.91
N ILE A 272 -16.90 4.17 -3.99
CA ILE A 272 -16.95 5.15 -5.08
C ILE A 272 -16.41 6.48 -4.57
N TYR A 273 -15.29 6.89 -5.15
CA TYR A 273 -14.64 8.16 -4.92
C TYR A 273 -15.22 9.21 -5.88
N THR A 274 -15.59 10.39 -5.38
CA THR A 274 -16.06 11.51 -6.21
C THR A 274 -15.08 12.67 -6.13
N TYR A 275 -14.07 12.70 -7.01
CA TYR A 275 -12.98 13.68 -6.92
C TYR A 275 -12.44 14.10 -8.29
N ARG A 276 -11.66 15.18 -8.28
CA ARG A 276 -10.80 15.61 -9.39
C ARG A 276 -9.34 15.20 -9.17
N THR A 277 -8.93 15.16 -7.91
CA THR A 277 -7.61 14.74 -7.44
C THR A 277 -7.80 14.03 -6.11
N ILE A 278 -7.08 12.93 -5.88
CA ILE A 278 -7.11 12.18 -4.63
C ILE A 278 -5.69 12.12 -4.07
N GLY A 279 -5.51 12.53 -2.83
CA GLY A 279 -4.23 12.41 -2.12
C GLY A 279 -4.18 11.13 -1.28
N PHE A 280 -3.03 10.47 -1.31
CA PHE A 280 -2.66 9.30 -0.52
C PHE A 280 -1.30 9.59 0.12
N GLU A 281 -1.29 10.30 1.25
CA GLU A 281 -0.06 10.76 1.90
C GLU A 281 0.82 11.61 0.96
N ASP A 282 1.95 11.07 0.50
CA ASP A 282 2.89 11.71 -0.43
C ASP A 282 2.59 11.40 -1.90
N GLU A 283 1.52 10.66 -2.20
CA GLU A 283 1.12 10.30 -3.57
C GLU A 283 -0.21 10.96 -3.96
N TYR A 284 -0.34 11.36 -5.22
CA TYR A 284 -1.55 12.00 -5.72
C TYR A 284 -2.01 11.33 -7.00
N LEU A 285 -3.29 10.97 -7.07
CA LEU A 285 -3.95 10.54 -8.29
C LEU A 285 -4.69 11.73 -8.92
N VAL A 286 -4.34 12.06 -10.16
CA VAL A 286 -4.98 13.10 -10.97
C VAL A 286 -5.66 12.46 -12.18
N LEU A 287 -6.93 12.78 -12.40
CA LEU A 287 -7.62 12.37 -13.61
C LEU A 287 -7.38 13.41 -14.71
N GLU A 288 -6.64 13.01 -15.74
CA GLU A 288 -6.38 13.89 -16.88
C GLU A 288 -7.55 13.85 -17.84
N LYS A 289 -8.00 15.05 -18.22
CA LYS A 289 -8.94 15.19 -19.32
C LYS A 289 -8.22 14.75 -20.59
N THR A 290 -8.76 13.76 -21.30
CA THR A 290 -8.27 13.46 -22.65
C THR A 290 -8.36 14.73 -23.52
N PRO A 291 -7.33 15.02 -24.33
CA PRO A 291 -7.29 16.22 -25.16
C PRO A 291 -8.46 16.31 -26.14
#